data_AF-A0A0R0LRI1-F1
#
_entry.id   AF-A0A0R0LRI1-F1
#
_cell.length_a   1.000
_cell.length_b   1.000
_cell.length_c   1.000
_cell.angle_alpha   90.00
_cell.angle_beta   90.00
_cell.angle_gamma   90.00
#
_symmetry.space_group_name_H-M   'P 1'
#
loop_
_entity.id
_entity.type
_entity.pdbx_description
1 polymer ?
#
loop_
_entity_poly.entity_id
_entity_poly.type
_entity_poly.pdbx_seq_one_letter_code
_entity_poly.pdbx_strand_id
1 'polypeptide(L)'
;NNSLEDLRQAQQDHQPDENILEDEIIPTHFKVNQFTKPFQNMNDVYGVPSYNEINPALFTCITFPFLFGSMFGDVGHGLILFFISIFLIKFDKIKKYHEMIKLMVDSKYMLMVCSLYAIFFGFIYSDFLGLPIKLFKFKNITFFGIDPDIHKAKDHLNIMNGIKMKLSVIIGTIHMFLGLIINCLNTFYKKEKLIFFCQTLPKIISFGCFTGHLFILIIIKYIFPFKPSIINTIVGMFTDPFNDEDFFYKYQLYVQILLLALYIICLPWMLISYPIICFIRQRKSKLESIKG
;
A
#
# COMPACT_ATOMS: atom_id res chain seq x y z
N ASN A 1 -37.16 37.53 -16.64
CA ASN A 1 -37.97 36.41 -17.14
C ASN A 1 -37.15 35.31 -17.81
N ASN A 2 -36.00 35.60 -18.42
CA ASN A 2 -35.24 34.55 -19.15
C ASN A 2 -34.41 33.62 -18.24
N SER A 3 -33.96 34.05 -17.06
CA SER A 3 -33.09 33.23 -16.20
C SER A 3 -33.78 31.99 -15.59
N LEU A 4 -35.10 32.02 -15.42
CA LEU A 4 -35.87 30.91 -14.86
C LEU A 4 -36.29 29.91 -15.94
N GLU A 5 -36.39 30.35 -17.19
CA GLU A 5 -36.56 29.48 -18.35
C GLU A 5 -35.25 28.80 -18.74
N ASP A 6 -34.12 29.53 -18.67
CA ASP A 6 -32.78 28.95 -18.88
C ASP A 6 -32.45 27.86 -17.82
N LEU A 7 -32.86 28.06 -16.56
CA LEU A 7 -32.72 27.06 -15.49
C LEU A 7 -33.66 25.86 -15.68
N ARG A 8 -34.86 26.07 -16.25
CA ARG A 8 -35.79 24.99 -16.59
C ARG A 8 -35.31 24.19 -17.79
N GLN A 9 -34.70 24.84 -18.78
CA GLN A 9 -34.04 24.18 -19.91
C GLN A 9 -32.83 23.37 -19.46
N ALA A 10 -31.96 23.92 -18.61
CA ALA A 10 -30.84 23.17 -18.04
C ALA A 10 -31.28 21.98 -17.16
N GLN A 11 -32.47 22.03 -16.56
CA GLN A 11 -33.07 20.90 -15.84
C GLN A 11 -33.77 19.89 -16.76
N GLN A 12 -34.25 20.32 -17.94
CA GLN A 12 -34.81 19.43 -18.97
C GLN A 12 -33.72 18.65 -19.72
N ASP A 13 -32.55 19.26 -19.96
CA ASP A 13 -31.36 18.58 -20.50
C ASP A 13 -30.74 17.55 -19.51
N HIS A 14 -31.26 17.49 -18.29
CA HIS A 14 -30.93 16.49 -17.26
C HIS A 14 -32.04 15.46 -17.04
N GLN A 15 -33.05 15.40 -17.92
CA GLN A 15 -33.80 14.16 -18.05
C GLN A 15 -32.82 13.12 -18.61
N PRO A 16 -32.61 11.97 -17.93
CA PRO A 16 -31.80 10.92 -18.50
C PRO A 16 -32.46 10.51 -19.81
N ASP A 17 -31.78 10.76 -20.93
CA ASP A 17 -32.16 10.23 -22.22
C ASP A 17 -32.48 8.74 -22.02
N GLU A 18 -33.73 8.35 -22.26
CA GLU A 18 -34.23 6.98 -22.10
C GLU A 18 -33.59 6.00 -23.11
N ASN A 19 -32.62 6.47 -23.90
CA ASN A 19 -31.81 5.73 -24.87
C ASN A 19 -30.31 5.88 -24.59
N ILE A 20 -29.87 5.68 -23.33
CA ILE A 20 -28.47 5.35 -23.09
C ILE A 20 -28.25 3.98 -23.73
N LEU A 21 -27.51 3.93 -24.84
CA LEU A 21 -26.93 2.70 -25.36
C LEU A 21 -26.28 1.97 -24.18
N GLU A 22 -26.67 0.72 -23.90
CA GLU A 22 -26.24 -0.05 -22.72
C GLU A 22 -24.69 -0.20 -22.57
N ASP A 23 -23.91 0.31 -23.53
CA ASP A 23 -22.46 0.24 -23.64
C ASP A 23 -21.71 1.55 -23.30
N GLU A 24 -22.37 2.64 -22.88
CA GLU A 24 -21.64 3.85 -22.47
C GLU A 24 -21.01 3.73 -21.06
N ILE A 25 -19.70 4.01 -20.99
CA ILE A 25 -18.95 3.99 -19.74
C ILE A 25 -19.38 5.18 -18.87
N ILE A 26 -20.16 4.90 -17.82
CA ILE A 26 -20.64 5.90 -16.87
C ILE A 26 -19.45 6.56 -16.16
N PRO A 27 -19.35 7.90 -16.10
CA PRO A 27 -18.27 8.59 -15.39
C PRO A 27 -18.34 8.34 -13.88
N THR A 28 -17.19 8.25 -13.23
CA THR A 28 -17.07 8.09 -11.78
C THR A 28 -17.00 9.44 -11.07
N HIS A 29 -17.77 9.58 -9.99
CA HIS A 29 -17.77 10.79 -9.17
C HIS A 29 -17.66 10.44 -7.69
N PHE A 30 -16.61 10.96 -7.03
CA PHE A 30 -16.39 10.79 -5.60
C PHE A 30 -16.76 12.07 -4.83
N LYS A 31 -17.63 11.95 -3.82
CA LYS A 31 -17.94 13.05 -2.90
C LYS A 31 -16.76 13.24 -1.94
N VAL A 32 -15.96 14.28 -2.16
CA VAL A 32 -14.78 14.59 -1.35
C VAL A 32 -15.02 15.73 -0.36
N ASN A 33 -14.44 15.61 0.83
CA ASN A 33 -14.37 16.68 1.81
C ASN A 33 -13.08 17.50 1.62
N GLN A 34 -12.97 18.65 2.27
CA GLN A 34 -11.75 19.47 2.22
C GLN A 34 -10.48 18.70 2.64
N PHE A 35 -10.62 17.74 3.55
CA PHE A 35 -9.52 16.87 4.00
C PHE A 35 -9.13 15.79 2.97
N THR A 36 -10.11 15.14 2.34
CA THR A 36 -9.86 14.02 1.40
C THR A 36 -9.56 14.49 -0.02
N LYS A 37 -9.92 15.72 -0.37
CA LYS A 37 -9.66 16.33 -1.68
C LYS A 37 -8.19 16.26 -2.14
N PRO A 38 -7.17 16.62 -1.34
CA PRO A 38 -5.78 16.50 -1.79
C PRO A 38 -5.36 15.05 -2.08
N PHE A 39 -5.82 14.09 -1.27
CA PHE A 39 -5.53 12.67 -1.48
C PHE A 39 -6.24 12.11 -2.73
N GLN A 40 -7.47 12.55 -2.99
CA GLN A 40 -8.20 12.18 -4.20
C GLN A 40 -7.48 12.74 -5.44
N ASN A 41 -7.15 14.04 -5.43
CA ASN A 41 -6.43 14.67 -6.53
C ASN A 41 -5.10 13.96 -6.82
N MET A 42 -4.37 13.53 -5.77
CA MET A 42 -3.14 12.76 -5.94
C MET A 42 -3.36 11.43 -6.66
N ASN A 43 -4.46 10.74 -6.36
CA ASN A 43 -4.77 9.45 -6.98
C ASN A 43 -5.33 9.61 -8.40
N ASP A 44 -6.14 10.63 -8.65
CA ASP A 44 -6.71 10.89 -9.97
C ASP A 44 -5.63 11.22 -11.02
N VAL A 45 -4.46 11.74 -10.58
CA VAL A 45 -3.29 11.95 -11.45
C VAL A 45 -2.72 10.63 -11.99
N TYR A 46 -2.82 9.52 -11.24
CA TYR A 46 -2.39 8.21 -11.73
C TYR A 46 -3.43 7.56 -12.64
N GLY A 47 -4.71 7.81 -12.39
CA GLY A 47 -5.80 7.30 -13.19
C GLY A 47 -7.10 7.30 -12.40
N VAL A 48 -8.20 7.64 -13.08
CA VAL A 48 -9.53 7.63 -12.47
C VAL A 48 -10.03 6.16 -12.41
N PRO A 49 -10.45 5.66 -11.23
CA PRO A 49 -11.01 4.33 -11.08
C PRO A 49 -12.23 4.09 -11.97
N SER A 50 -12.44 2.82 -12.35
CA SER A 50 -13.61 2.43 -13.15
C SER A 50 -14.91 2.57 -12.34
N TYR A 51 -16.04 2.62 -13.05
CA TYR A 51 -17.36 2.61 -12.41
C TYR A 51 -17.50 1.41 -11.46
N ASN A 52 -18.05 1.65 -10.26
CA ASN A 52 -18.24 0.64 -9.23
C ASN A 52 -16.96 -0.06 -8.73
N GLU A 53 -15.79 0.59 -8.83
CA GLU A 53 -14.54 0.13 -8.23
C GLU A 53 -14.29 0.78 -6.86
N ILE A 54 -13.61 0.05 -5.95
CA ILE A 54 -13.21 0.62 -4.65
C ILE A 54 -12.25 1.78 -4.86
N ASN A 55 -12.55 2.92 -4.25
CA ASN A 55 -11.70 4.10 -4.31
C ASN A 55 -10.38 3.89 -3.52
N PRO A 56 -9.20 3.91 -4.18
CA PRO A 56 -7.91 3.76 -3.50
C PRO A 56 -7.54 4.96 -2.61
N ALA A 57 -8.16 6.14 -2.82
CA ALA A 57 -7.84 7.37 -2.09
C ALA A 57 -8.11 7.26 -0.59
N LEU A 58 -9.11 6.47 -0.20
CA LEU A 58 -9.43 6.24 1.22
C LEU A 58 -8.27 5.56 1.95
N PHE A 59 -7.66 4.55 1.35
CA PHE A 59 -6.49 3.88 1.93
C PHE A 59 -5.26 4.78 1.90
N THR A 60 -5.11 5.54 0.81
CA THR A 60 -4.00 6.46 0.59
C THR A 60 -3.95 7.57 1.65
N CYS A 61 -5.10 8.01 2.19
CA CYS A 61 -5.17 8.98 3.28
C CYS A 61 -4.35 8.58 4.52
N ILE A 62 -4.16 7.27 4.75
CA ILE A 62 -3.43 6.73 5.90
C ILE A 62 -2.07 6.20 5.48
N THR A 63 -2.02 5.40 4.41
CA THR A 63 -0.78 4.71 4.00
C THR A 63 0.27 5.67 3.47
N PHE A 64 -0.12 6.70 2.71
CA PHE A 64 0.84 7.66 2.16
C PHE A 64 1.55 8.46 3.26
N PRO A 65 0.85 9.12 4.20
CA PRO A 65 1.52 9.80 5.31
C PRO A 65 2.34 8.87 6.21
N PHE A 66 1.88 7.63 6.42
CA PHE A 66 2.61 6.63 7.20
C PHE A 66 3.95 6.25 6.53
N LEU A 67 3.95 5.99 5.23
CA LEU A 67 5.16 5.68 4.46
C LEU A 67 6.10 6.89 4.37
N PHE A 68 5.55 8.09 4.19
CA PHE A 68 6.33 9.33 4.26
C PHE A 68 7.02 9.48 5.62
N GLY A 69 6.29 9.25 6.71
CA GLY A 69 6.82 9.32 8.06
C GLY A 69 7.95 8.33 8.32
N SER A 70 7.83 7.08 7.83
CA SER A 70 8.87 6.07 8.03
C SER A 70 10.18 6.41 7.29
N MET A 71 10.09 7.11 6.16
CA MET A 71 11.23 7.60 5.37
C MET A 71 11.85 8.87 5.94
N PHE A 72 11.02 9.83 6.35
CA PHE A 72 11.46 11.15 6.81
C PHE A 72 11.75 11.23 8.31
N GLY A 73 11.48 10.15 9.06
CA GLY A 73 11.39 10.08 10.52
C GLY A 73 12.49 10.83 11.30
N ASP A 74 12.24 12.10 11.57
CA ASP A 74 13.03 12.99 12.43
C ASP A 74 12.04 13.93 13.12
N VAL A 75 12.15 14.00 14.45
CA VAL A 75 11.27 14.84 15.27
C VAL A 75 11.44 16.33 14.94
N GLY A 76 12.69 16.78 14.73
CA GLY A 76 12.98 18.19 14.48
C GLY A 76 12.44 18.68 13.15
N HIS A 77 12.79 17.99 12.06
CA HIS A 77 12.27 18.32 10.74
C HIS A 77 10.75 18.12 10.65
N GLY A 78 10.21 17.10 11.31
CA GLY A 78 8.76 16.88 11.41
C GLY A 78 8.03 18.05 12.08
N LEU A 79 8.56 18.61 13.17
CA LEU A 79 8.01 19.79 13.85
C LEU A 79 8.04 21.04 12.95
N ILE A 80 9.12 21.25 12.20
CA ILE A 80 9.21 22.37 11.25
C ILE A 80 8.10 22.26 10.20
N LEU A 81 7.94 21.09 9.59
CA LEU A 81 6.87 20.83 8.61
C LEU A 81 5.47 20.97 9.23
N PHE A 82 5.30 20.58 10.49
CA PHE A 82 4.04 20.72 11.21
C PHE A 82 3.67 22.21 11.41
N PHE A 83 4.61 23.05 11.84
CA PHE A 83 4.38 24.49 11.99
C PHE A 83 4.10 25.16 10.64
N ILE A 84 4.81 24.79 9.57
CA ILE A 84 4.53 25.26 8.21
C ILE A 84 3.11 24.86 7.78
N SER A 85 2.69 23.62 8.07
CA SER A 85 1.34 23.14 7.74
C SER A 85 0.26 23.95 8.46
N ILE A 86 0.43 24.22 9.76
CA ILE A 86 -0.48 25.06 10.54
C ILE A 86 -0.53 26.48 9.98
N PHE A 87 0.62 27.04 9.62
CA PHE A 87 0.69 28.36 9.02
C PHE A 87 -0.11 28.43 7.70
N LEU A 88 0.05 27.43 6.81
CA LEU A 88 -0.72 27.34 5.56
C LEU A 88 -2.23 27.18 5.80
N ILE A 89 -2.64 26.49 6.86
CA ILE A 89 -4.05 26.34 7.22
C ILE A 89 -4.65 27.68 7.69
N LYS A 90 -3.92 28.47 8.48
CA LYS A 90 -4.39 29.76 8.98
C LYS A 90 -4.42 30.84 7.90
N PHE A 91 -3.48 30.83 6.96
CA PHE A 91 -3.34 31.86 5.94
C PHE A 91 -3.81 31.41 4.54
N ASP A 92 -5.05 30.92 4.44
CA ASP A 92 -5.65 30.46 3.18
C ASP A 92 -5.70 31.53 2.06
N LYS A 93 -5.59 32.81 2.42
CA LYS A 93 -5.58 33.93 1.46
C LYS A 93 -4.30 33.99 0.59
N ILE A 94 -3.26 33.24 0.95
CA ILE A 94 -1.96 33.23 0.25
C ILE A 94 -2.04 32.51 -1.11
N LYS A 95 -3.15 31.81 -1.43
CA LYS A 95 -3.36 31.14 -2.73
C LYS A 95 -3.19 32.04 -3.96
N LYS A 96 -3.33 33.37 -3.81
CA LYS A 96 -3.29 34.33 -4.93
C LYS A 96 -1.89 34.70 -5.42
N TYR A 97 -0.83 34.37 -4.69
CA TYR A 97 0.50 34.93 -4.97
C TYR A 97 1.29 34.14 -6.03
N HIS A 98 1.31 32.80 -5.96
CA HIS A 98 2.10 31.97 -6.88
C HIS A 98 1.54 30.55 -7.02
N GLU A 99 1.72 29.94 -8.20
CA GLU A 99 1.21 28.59 -8.51
C GLU A 99 1.79 27.49 -7.59
N MET A 100 3.09 27.55 -7.25
CA MET A 100 3.70 26.62 -6.30
C MET A 100 3.08 26.73 -4.90
N ILE A 101 2.81 27.95 -4.44
CA ILE A 101 2.20 28.17 -3.13
C ILE A 101 0.74 27.69 -3.14
N LYS A 102 0.03 27.87 -4.25
CA LYS A 102 -1.33 27.32 -4.44
C LYS A 102 -1.35 25.79 -4.29
N LEU A 103 -0.42 25.08 -4.93
CA LEU A 103 -0.27 23.62 -4.78
C LEU A 103 -0.02 23.19 -3.33
N MET A 104 0.84 23.91 -2.60
CA MET A 104 1.11 23.62 -1.19
C MET A 104 -0.12 23.89 -0.30
N VAL A 105 -0.85 24.99 -0.52
CA VAL A 105 -2.06 25.31 0.26
C VAL A 105 -3.20 24.32 -0.06
N ASP A 106 -3.34 23.88 -1.31
CA ASP A 106 -4.34 22.88 -1.67
C ASP A 106 -4.05 21.52 -1.01
N SER A 107 -2.77 21.21 -0.75
CA SER A 107 -2.30 20.01 -0.05
C SER A 107 -2.10 20.17 1.46
N LYS A 108 -2.58 21.26 2.07
CA LYS A 108 -2.30 21.62 3.48
C LYS A 108 -2.63 20.52 4.50
N TYR A 109 -3.74 19.81 4.32
CA TYR A 109 -4.16 18.74 5.23
C TYR A 109 -3.30 17.49 5.07
N MET A 110 -2.88 17.18 3.83
CA MET A 110 -1.95 16.09 3.57
C MET A 110 -0.59 16.35 4.23
N LEU A 111 -0.05 17.57 4.08
CA LEU A 111 1.22 17.97 4.70
C LEU A 111 1.17 17.90 6.24
N MET A 112 0.04 18.31 6.83
CA MET A 112 -0.19 18.21 8.27
C MET A 112 -0.17 16.76 8.77
N VAL A 113 -0.83 15.83 8.07
CA VAL A 113 -0.83 14.42 8.48
C VAL A 113 0.56 13.79 8.27
N CYS A 114 1.24 14.11 7.17
CA CYS A 114 2.61 13.66 6.91
C CYS A 114 3.58 14.10 8.00
N SER A 115 3.49 15.36 8.46
CA SER A 115 4.35 15.86 9.54
C SER A 115 4.06 15.20 10.89
N LEU A 116 2.80 14.89 11.22
CA LEU A 116 2.46 14.13 12.42
C LEU A 116 3.05 12.71 12.41
N TYR A 117 2.99 12.01 11.28
CA TYR A 117 3.63 10.69 11.15
C TYR A 117 5.16 10.77 11.17
N ALA A 118 5.76 11.82 10.58
CA ALA A 118 7.21 12.03 10.67
C ALA A 118 7.68 12.25 12.12
N ILE A 119 6.93 13.01 12.92
CA ILE A 119 7.21 13.18 14.35
C ILE A 119 7.08 11.84 15.09
N PHE A 120 6.02 11.07 14.81
CA PHE A 120 5.81 9.75 15.40
C PHE A 120 6.97 8.79 15.11
N PHE A 121 7.40 8.66 13.85
CA PHE A 121 8.54 7.84 13.48
C PHE A 121 9.88 8.41 13.95
N GLY A 122 10.02 9.73 14.04
CA GLY A 122 11.18 10.37 14.66
C GLY A 122 11.36 9.96 16.12
N PHE A 123 10.27 9.88 16.89
CA PHE A 123 10.31 9.34 18.25
C PHE A 123 10.63 7.84 18.29
N ILE A 124 10.15 7.06 17.31
CA ILE A 124 10.53 5.64 17.19
C ILE A 124 12.03 5.49 16.91
N TYR A 125 12.62 6.34 16.06
CA TYR A 125 14.06 6.30 15.77
C TYR A 125 14.91 7.00 16.85
N SER A 126 14.27 7.70 17.80
CA SER A 126 14.92 8.48 18.86
C SER A 126 15.88 9.55 18.32
N ASP A 127 15.57 10.13 17.16
CA ASP A 127 16.42 11.09 16.46
C ASP A 127 15.79 12.50 16.43
N PHE A 128 16.55 13.50 16.88
CA PHE A 128 16.21 14.92 16.84
C PHE A 128 17.32 15.70 16.15
N LEU A 129 17.11 16.09 14.89
CA LEU A 129 18.10 16.85 14.10
C LEU A 129 19.50 16.17 14.08
N GLY A 130 19.55 14.83 14.12
CA GLY A 130 20.80 14.06 14.18
C GLY A 130 21.34 13.82 15.60
N LEU A 131 20.61 14.21 16.65
CA LEU A 131 20.99 14.01 18.05
C LEU A 131 20.07 12.96 18.72
N PRO A 132 20.64 12.01 19.48
CA PRO A 132 19.85 10.99 20.15
C PRO A 132 19.09 11.55 21.35
N ILE A 133 17.77 11.35 21.38
CA ILE A 133 16.91 11.79 22.49
C ILE A 133 16.81 10.69 23.55
N LYS A 134 17.16 10.98 24.81
CA LYS A 134 17.03 10.02 25.92
C LYS A 134 15.66 10.01 26.62
N LEU A 135 14.60 10.44 25.96
CA LEU A 135 13.33 10.77 26.62
C LEU A 135 12.64 9.55 27.26
N PHE A 136 12.75 8.37 26.64
CA PHE A 136 12.02 7.15 27.06
C PHE A 136 12.92 6.07 27.68
N LYS A 137 14.16 6.42 28.07
CA LYS A 137 15.09 5.47 28.68
C LYS A 137 15.07 5.59 30.20
N PHE A 138 14.62 4.55 30.91
CA PHE A 138 14.72 4.47 32.37
C PHE A 138 15.65 3.34 32.78
N LYS A 139 16.71 3.70 33.51
CA LYS A 139 17.72 2.83 34.14
C LYS A 139 18.54 1.92 33.21
N ASN A 140 17.92 1.20 32.27
CA ASN A 140 18.52 0.48 31.13
C ASN A 140 17.49 -0.07 30.12
N ILE A 141 16.20 0.24 30.29
CA ILE A 141 15.12 -0.25 29.42
C ILE A 141 14.55 0.96 28.69
N THR A 142 14.49 0.88 27.36
CA THR A 142 13.78 1.86 26.54
C THR A 142 12.35 1.38 26.34
N PHE A 143 11.39 2.18 26.85
CA PHE A 143 9.97 1.83 26.78
C PHE A 143 9.36 2.06 25.40
N PHE A 144 9.94 2.97 24.62
CA PHE A 144 9.42 3.37 23.32
C PHE A 144 10.56 3.77 22.38
N GLY A 145 10.51 3.23 21.17
CA GLY A 145 11.51 3.49 20.13
C GLY A 145 12.81 2.69 20.27
N ILE A 146 13.78 3.05 19.46
CA ILE A 146 15.11 2.47 19.41
C ILE A 146 15.95 3.05 20.56
N ASP A 147 16.75 2.20 21.21
CA ASP A 147 17.65 2.61 22.28
C ASP A 147 18.56 3.77 21.84
N PRO A 148 18.49 4.94 22.51
CA PRO A 148 19.26 6.12 22.12
C PRO A 148 20.78 5.93 22.24
N ASP A 149 21.22 4.98 23.07
CA ASP A 149 22.65 4.70 23.23
C ASP A 149 23.24 3.93 22.04
N ILE A 150 22.41 3.36 21.15
CA ILE A 150 22.88 2.76 19.90
C ILE A 150 23.55 3.85 19.04
N HIS A 151 23.09 5.10 19.08
CA HIS A 151 23.74 6.22 18.37
C HIS A 151 25.18 6.50 18.84
N LYS A 152 25.56 6.05 20.04
CA LYS A 152 26.91 6.24 20.59
C LYS A 152 27.81 5.02 20.35
N ALA A 153 27.27 3.91 19.86
CA ALA A 153 28.02 2.70 19.59
C ALA A 153 28.88 2.86 18.33
N LYS A 154 30.08 2.26 18.32
CA LYS A 154 30.98 2.26 17.15
C LYS A 154 30.33 1.61 15.92
N ASP A 155 29.46 0.62 16.14
CA ASP A 155 28.75 -0.13 15.10
C ASP A 155 27.30 0.33 14.88
N HIS A 156 26.96 1.56 15.29
CA HIS A 156 25.61 2.14 15.15
C HIS A 156 25.01 1.93 13.76
N LEU A 157 25.81 2.21 12.72
CA LEU A 157 25.36 2.15 11.33
C LEU A 157 24.91 0.74 10.94
N ASN A 158 25.67 -0.29 11.31
CA ASN A 158 25.35 -1.67 10.96
C ASN A 158 24.07 -2.14 11.65
N ILE A 159 23.89 -1.76 12.92
CA ILE A 159 22.69 -2.13 13.70
C ILE A 159 21.46 -1.39 13.14
N MET A 160 21.56 -0.07 12.96
CA MET A 160 20.46 0.76 12.47
C MET A 160 20.04 0.37 11.04
N ASN A 161 21.00 0.13 10.15
CA ASN A 161 20.72 -0.32 8.78
C ASN A 161 20.05 -1.70 8.79
N GLY A 162 20.50 -2.62 9.65
CA GLY A 162 19.89 -3.93 9.81
C GLY A 162 18.43 -3.87 10.30
N ILE A 163 18.13 -2.97 11.25
CA ILE A 163 16.76 -2.72 11.73
C ILE A 163 15.90 -2.10 10.64
N LYS A 164 16.37 -1.03 10.01
CA LYS A 164 15.64 -0.31 8.95
C LYS A 164 15.34 -1.21 7.76
N MET A 165 16.29 -2.05 7.34
CA MET A 165 16.06 -3.00 6.25
C MET A 165 14.93 -3.99 6.58
N LYS A 166 14.96 -4.59 7.77
CA LYS A 166 13.90 -5.54 8.20
C LYS A 166 12.54 -4.84 8.34
N LEU A 167 12.53 -3.62 8.88
CA LEU A 167 11.32 -2.80 9.00
C LEU A 167 10.71 -2.47 7.62
N SER A 168 11.54 -2.09 6.64
CA SER A 168 11.09 -1.80 5.27
C SER A 168 10.45 -3.02 4.61
N VAL A 169 11.03 -4.22 4.80
CA VAL A 169 10.46 -5.47 4.27
C VAL A 169 9.10 -5.76 4.91
N ILE A 170 8.96 -5.56 6.23
CA ILE A 170 7.70 -5.75 6.95
C ILE A 170 6.62 -4.79 6.43
N ILE A 171 6.94 -3.49 6.40
CA ILE A 171 5.99 -2.46 5.95
C ILE A 171 5.58 -2.70 4.50
N GLY A 172 6.54 -3.00 3.61
CA GLY A 172 6.27 -3.29 2.20
C GLY A 172 5.38 -4.52 2.02
N THR A 173 5.65 -5.60 2.78
CA THR A 173 4.84 -6.83 2.72
C THR A 173 3.39 -6.54 3.11
N ILE A 174 3.16 -5.84 4.23
CA ILE A 174 1.82 -5.48 4.70
C ILE A 174 1.11 -4.57 3.69
N HIS A 175 1.82 -3.58 3.13
CA HIS A 175 1.26 -2.65 2.15
C HIS A 175 0.83 -3.35 0.86
N MET A 176 1.65 -4.28 0.35
CA MET A 176 1.29 -5.07 -0.82
C MET A 176 0.12 -6.03 -0.56
N PHE A 177 0.06 -6.66 0.62
CA PHE A 177 -1.09 -7.47 1.02
C PHE A 177 -2.38 -6.65 1.06
N LEU A 178 -2.34 -5.40 1.55
CA LEU A 178 -3.50 -4.50 1.50
C LEU A 178 -3.99 -4.29 0.06
N GLY A 179 -3.08 -4.06 -0.89
CA GLY A 179 -3.42 -3.93 -2.32
C GLY A 179 -4.05 -5.20 -2.89
N LEU A 180 -3.53 -6.38 -2.54
CA LEU A 180 -4.11 -7.67 -2.94
C LEU A 180 -5.51 -7.90 -2.35
N ILE A 181 -5.75 -7.48 -1.10
CA ILE A 181 -7.06 -7.55 -0.46
C ILE A 181 -8.06 -6.64 -1.17
N ILE A 182 -7.67 -5.41 -1.55
CA ILE A 182 -8.55 -4.50 -2.30
C ILE A 182 -8.93 -5.12 -3.65
N ASN A 183 -7.97 -5.71 -4.37
CA ASN A 183 -8.24 -6.42 -5.62
C ASN A 183 -9.21 -7.61 -5.40
N CYS A 184 -9.04 -8.35 -4.30
CA CYS A 184 -9.96 -9.41 -3.89
C CYS A 184 -11.39 -8.88 -3.70
N LEU A 185 -11.55 -7.83 -2.90
CA LEU A 185 -12.86 -7.21 -2.65
C LEU A 185 -13.50 -6.67 -3.94
N ASN A 186 -12.73 -6.08 -4.85
CA ASN A 186 -13.21 -5.64 -6.16
C ASN A 186 -13.78 -6.79 -6.99
N THR A 187 -13.05 -7.92 -7.09
CA THR A 187 -13.53 -9.08 -7.86
C THR A 187 -14.76 -9.76 -7.23
N PHE A 188 -14.86 -9.77 -5.90
CA PHE A 188 -16.05 -10.24 -5.19
C PHE A 188 -17.25 -9.31 -5.44
N TYR A 189 -17.04 -8.00 -5.39
CA TYR A 189 -18.09 -6.99 -5.61
C TYR A 189 -18.63 -7.03 -7.05
N LYS A 190 -17.75 -7.13 -8.05
CA LYS A 190 -18.12 -7.28 -9.48
C LYS A 190 -18.70 -8.67 -9.83
N LYS A 191 -18.69 -9.62 -8.89
CA LYS A 191 -19.18 -11.02 -9.06
C LYS A 191 -18.49 -11.80 -10.20
N GLU A 192 -17.29 -11.40 -10.57
CA GLU A 192 -16.51 -12.01 -11.66
C GLU A 192 -15.77 -13.25 -11.18
N LYS A 193 -16.51 -14.36 -10.98
CA LYS A 193 -15.96 -15.62 -10.43
C LYS A 193 -14.76 -16.14 -11.22
N LEU A 194 -14.76 -15.97 -12.54
CA LEU A 194 -13.65 -16.43 -13.40
C LEU A 194 -12.35 -15.70 -13.06
N ILE A 195 -12.39 -14.36 -13.00
CA ILE A 195 -11.20 -13.55 -12.70
C ILE A 195 -10.70 -13.83 -11.28
N PHE A 196 -11.62 -14.05 -10.34
CA PHE A 196 -11.27 -14.42 -8.98
C PHE A 196 -10.44 -15.72 -8.92
N PHE A 197 -10.92 -16.82 -9.51
CA PHE A 197 -10.22 -18.11 -9.47
C PHE A 197 -8.97 -18.17 -10.35
N CYS A 198 -8.98 -17.50 -11.51
CA CYS A 198 -7.89 -17.58 -12.46
C CYS A 198 -6.76 -16.59 -12.18
N GLN A 199 -7.05 -15.44 -11.57
CA GLN A 199 -6.06 -14.38 -11.39
C GLN A 199 -5.87 -14.03 -9.92
N THR A 200 -6.94 -13.66 -9.20
CA THR A 200 -6.80 -13.12 -7.84
C THR A 200 -6.32 -14.16 -6.84
N LEU A 201 -6.89 -15.35 -6.86
CA LEU A 201 -6.56 -16.41 -5.91
C LEU A 201 -5.10 -16.92 -6.08
N PRO A 202 -4.62 -17.26 -7.30
CA PRO A 202 -3.22 -17.63 -7.50
C PRO A 202 -2.24 -16.51 -7.11
N LYS A 203 -2.58 -15.23 -7.35
CA LYS A 203 -1.76 -14.09 -6.92
C LYS A 203 -1.60 -14.02 -5.41
N ILE A 204 -2.68 -14.19 -4.64
CA ILE A 204 -2.64 -14.18 -3.17
C ILE A 204 -1.81 -15.36 -2.64
N ILE A 205 -2.01 -16.57 -3.18
CA ILE A 205 -1.28 -17.77 -2.74
C ILE A 205 0.21 -17.63 -3.05
N SER A 206 0.56 -17.28 -4.29
CA SER A 206 1.95 -17.10 -4.73
C SER A 206 2.68 -16.04 -3.91
N PHE A 207 2.06 -14.87 -3.71
CA PHE A 207 2.63 -13.79 -2.90
C PHE A 207 2.78 -14.20 -1.42
N GLY A 208 1.80 -14.91 -0.87
CA GLY A 208 1.85 -15.44 0.49
C GLY A 208 2.93 -16.48 0.71
N CYS A 209 3.16 -17.36 -0.27
CA CYS A 209 4.20 -18.39 -0.16
C CYS A 209 5.61 -17.80 -0.14
N PHE A 210 5.89 -16.80 -0.97
CA PHE A 210 7.21 -16.18 -1.04
C PHE A 210 7.41 -15.11 0.04
N THR A 211 6.66 -14.02 -0.06
CA THR A 211 6.84 -12.84 0.81
C THR A 211 6.32 -13.09 2.23
N GLY A 212 5.23 -13.87 2.37
CA GLY A 212 4.70 -14.24 3.68
C GLY A 212 5.65 -15.13 4.48
N HIS A 213 6.36 -16.05 3.84
CA HIS A 213 7.37 -16.87 4.51
C HIS A 213 8.54 -16.01 5.01
N LEU A 214 9.04 -15.08 4.18
CA LEU A 214 10.06 -14.11 4.59
C LEU A 214 9.63 -13.30 5.81
N PHE A 215 8.38 -12.82 5.82
CA PHE A 215 7.81 -12.08 6.95
C PHE A 215 7.81 -12.91 8.25
N ILE A 216 7.41 -14.18 8.17
CA ILE A 216 7.41 -15.11 9.31
C ILE A 216 8.84 -15.36 9.82
N LEU A 217 9.82 -15.56 8.93
CA LEU A 217 11.22 -15.78 9.33
C LEU A 217 11.80 -14.56 10.06
N ILE A 218 11.47 -13.34 9.63
CA ILE A 218 11.90 -12.11 10.32
C ILE A 218 11.33 -12.06 11.73
N ILE A 219 10.05 -12.40 11.91
CA ILE A 219 9.40 -12.45 13.23
C ILE A 219 10.05 -13.52 14.12
N ILE A 220 10.24 -14.73 13.60
CA ILE A 220 10.87 -15.82 14.36
C ILE A 220 12.27 -15.41 14.82
N LYS A 221 13.06 -14.79 13.94
CA LYS A 221 14.41 -14.29 14.29
C LYS A 221 14.39 -13.19 15.36
N TYR A 222 13.31 -12.42 15.44
CA TYR A 222 13.17 -11.38 16.46
C TYR A 222 12.76 -11.95 17.83
N ILE A 223 11.97 -13.03 17.84
CA ILE A 223 11.55 -13.73 19.06
C ILE A 223 12.70 -14.60 19.60
N PHE A 224 13.38 -15.33 18.71
CA PHE A 224 14.47 -16.23 19.05
C PHE A 224 15.73 -15.80 18.29
N PRO A 225 16.79 -15.33 18.98
CA PRO A 225 18.02 -14.86 18.35
C PRO A 225 18.87 -16.03 17.85
N PHE A 226 18.38 -16.72 16.81
CA PHE A 226 19.12 -17.77 16.11
C PHE A 226 20.22 -17.15 15.23
N LYS A 227 21.33 -17.90 15.06
CA LYS A 227 22.48 -17.51 14.24
C LYS A 227 22.25 -17.44 12.71
N PRO A 228 21.35 -18.20 12.04
CA PRO A 228 21.29 -18.26 10.58
C PRO A 228 20.94 -16.91 9.95
N SER A 229 21.50 -16.67 8.76
CA SER A 229 21.17 -15.50 7.96
C SER A 229 19.87 -15.74 7.18
N ILE A 230 18.94 -14.78 7.24
CA ILE A 230 17.63 -14.90 6.57
C ILE A 230 17.81 -14.97 5.06
N ILE A 231 18.79 -14.23 4.53
CA ILE A 231 19.06 -14.15 3.09
C ILE A 231 19.51 -15.51 2.56
N ASN A 232 20.44 -16.19 3.23
CA ASN A 232 20.93 -17.50 2.76
C ASN A 232 19.81 -18.54 2.78
N THR A 233 18.94 -18.53 3.78
CA THR A 233 17.80 -19.45 3.83
C THR A 233 16.79 -19.22 2.70
N ILE A 234 16.52 -17.97 2.32
CA ILE A 234 15.63 -17.67 1.19
C ILE A 234 16.28 -17.99 -0.14
N VAL A 235 17.57 -17.68 -0.32
CA VAL A 235 18.29 -18.04 -1.54
C VAL A 235 18.42 -19.55 -1.67
N GLY A 236 18.81 -20.23 -0.59
CA GLY A 236 18.92 -21.69 -0.50
C GLY A 236 17.60 -22.40 -0.81
N MET A 237 16.47 -21.84 -0.40
CA MET A 237 15.14 -22.34 -0.76
C MET A 237 14.92 -22.44 -2.28
N PHE A 238 15.52 -21.57 -3.09
CA PHE A 238 15.41 -21.62 -4.56
C PHE A 238 16.58 -22.32 -5.26
N THR A 239 17.79 -22.26 -4.69
CA THR A 239 19.00 -22.81 -5.31
C THR A 239 19.19 -24.29 -4.95
N ASP A 240 19.16 -24.63 -3.65
CA ASP A 240 19.45 -25.98 -3.15
C ASP A 240 18.50 -26.35 -1.98
N PRO A 241 17.22 -26.65 -2.26
CA PRO A 241 16.18 -26.75 -1.23
C PRO A 241 16.32 -27.96 -0.28
N PHE A 242 17.26 -28.87 -0.52
CA PHE A 242 17.43 -30.10 0.27
C PHE A 242 18.60 -30.05 1.26
N ASN A 243 19.46 -29.03 1.19
CA ASN A 243 20.73 -29.00 1.91
C ASN A 243 20.87 -27.73 2.77
N ASP A 244 19.88 -27.46 3.62
CA ASP A 244 19.95 -26.39 4.63
C ASP A 244 20.70 -26.91 5.87
N GLU A 245 21.85 -26.31 6.18
CA GLU A 245 22.66 -26.66 7.37
C GLU A 245 22.11 -26.03 8.66
N ASP A 246 21.40 -24.90 8.55
CA ASP A 246 20.89 -24.12 9.69
C ASP A 246 19.36 -23.97 9.66
N PHE A 247 18.67 -24.59 10.61
CA PHE A 247 17.20 -24.51 10.74
C PHE A 247 16.75 -23.51 11.81
N PHE A 248 15.75 -22.69 11.50
CA PHE A 248 15.06 -21.78 12.43
C PHE A 248 14.01 -22.50 13.29
N TYR A 249 13.36 -23.54 12.76
CA TYR A 249 12.32 -24.29 13.48
C TYR A 249 12.22 -25.74 12.99
N LYS A 250 11.62 -26.60 13.82
CA LYS A 250 11.43 -28.02 13.52
C LYS A 250 10.55 -28.18 12.27
N TYR A 251 10.97 -29.03 11.33
CA TYR A 251 10.30 -29.30 10.04
C TYR A 251 10.33 -28.16 8.99
N GLN A 252 11.26 -27.20 9.11
CA GLN A 252 11.42 -26.12 8.13
C GLN A 252 11.57 -26.62 6.67
N LEU A 253 12.37 -27.67 6.46
CA LEU A 253 12.59 -28.27 5.13
C LEU A 253 11.27 -28.65 4.43
N TYR A 254 10.38 -29.34 5.14
CA TYR A 254 9.09 -29.76 4.60
C TYR A 254 8.20 -28.56 4.24
N VAL A 255 8.24 -27.51 5.06
CA VAL A 255 7.48 -26.28 4.81
C VAL A 255 8.02 -25.54 3.60
N GLN A 256 9.34 -25.38 3.45
CA GLN A 256 9.95 -24.72 2.30
C GLN A 256 9.62 -25.46 0.98
N ILE A 257 9.75 -26.78 0.95
CA ILE A 257 9.42 -27.59 -0.23
C ILE A 257 7.94 -27.43 -0.60
N LEU A 258 7.03 -27.47 0.39
CA LEU A 258 5.59 -27.28 0.16
C LEU A 258 5.29 -25.88 -0.42
N LEU A 259 5.88 -24.83 0.17
CA LEU A 259 5.69 -23.45 -0.28
C LEU A 259 6.25 -23.22 -1.69
N LEU A 260 7.41 -23.80 -1.99
CA LEU A 260 8.03 -23.73 -3.32
C LEU A 260 7.16 -24.45 -4.36
N ALA A 261 6.66 -25.64 -4.04
CA ALA A 261 5.76 -26.38 -4.93
C ALA A 261 4.47 -25.59 -5.22
N LEU A 262 3.84 -25.02 -4.18
CA LEU A 262 2.66 -24.17 -4.35
C LEU A 262 2.95 -22.94 -5.20
N TYR A 263 4.09 -22.27 -4.97
CA TYR A 263 4.51 -21.11 -5.74
C TYR A 263 4.69 -21.44 -7.23
N ILE A 264 5.39 -22.53 -7.54
CA ILE A 264 5.64 -22.98 -8.92
C ILE A 264 4.33 -23.38 -9.61
N ILE A 265 3.38 -24.01 -8.92
CA ILE A 265 2.07 -24.39 -9.49
C ILE A 265 1.18 -23.17 -9.76
N CYS A 266 1.26 -22.12 -8.94
CA CYS A 266 0.42 -20.92 -9.12
C CYS A 266 0.78 -20.12 -10.37
N LEU A 267 2.04 -20.14 -10.81
CA LEU A 267 2.50 -19.43 -12.01
C LEU A 267 1.81 -19.90 -13.31
N PRO A 268 1.86 -21.20 -13.70
CA PRO A 268 1.16 -21.69 -14.88
C PRO A 268 -0.35 -21.61 -14.70
N TRP A 269 -0.86 -21.80 -13.48
CA TRP A 269 -2.30 -21.65 -13.21
C TRP A 269 -2.78 -20.25 -13.59
N MET A 270 -2.09 -19.19 -13.14
CA MET A 270 -2.45 -17.82 -13.46
C MET A 270 -2.33 -17.50 -14.96
N LEU A 271 -1.25 -17.96 -15.59
CA LEU A 271 -0.94 -17.64 -17.00
C LEU A 271 -1.89 -18.34 -17.98
N ILE A 272 -2.19 -19.62 -17.74
CA ILE A 272 -2.86 -20.49 -18.72
C ILE A 272 -4.37 -20.52 -18.51
N SER A 273 -4.85 -20.45 -17.26
CA SER A 273 -6.28 -20.68 -16.99
C SER A 273 -7.19 -19.63 -17.60
N TYR A 274 -6.82 -18.35 -17.51
CA TYR A 274 -7.64 -17.24 -18.01
C TYR A 274 -7.87 -17.29 -19.54
N PRO A 275 -6.83 -17.32 -20.40
CA PRO A 275 -7.04 -17.32 -21.86
C PRO A 275 -7.77 -18.56 -22.35
N ILE A 276 -7.50 -19.74 -21.77
CA ILE A 276 -8.16 -20.99 -22.17
C ILE A 276 -9.67 -20.91 -21.89
N ILE A 277 -10.07 -20.45 -20.71
CA ILE A 277 -11.49 -20.41 -20.35
C ILE A 277 -12.23 -19.37 -21.21
N CYS A 278 -11.60 -18.23 -21.49
CA CYS A 278 -12.15 -17.25 -22.42
C CYS A 278 -12.31 -17.82 -23.84
N PHE A 279 -11.30 -18.51 -24.34
CA PHE A 279 -11.35 -19.16 -25.67
C PHE A 279 -12.48 -20.21 -25.75
N ILE A 280 -12.65 -21.02 -24.71
CA ILE A 280 -13.73 -22.02 -24.64
C ILE A 280 -15.11 -21.33 -24.63
N ARG A 281 -15.28 -20.23 -23.89
CA ARG A 281 -16.54 -19.47 -23.85
C ARG A 281 -16.88 -18.84 -25.20
N GLN A 282 -15.90 -18.22 -25.87
CA GLN A 282 -16.10 -17.66 -27.21
C GLN A 282 -16.50 -18.74 -28.22
N ARG A 283 -15.85 -19.91 -28.17
CA ARG A 283 -16.18 -21.02 -29.06
C ARG A 283 -17.59 -21.58 -28.82
N LYS A 284 -18.03 -21.65 -27.55
CA LYS A 284 -19.41 -22.07 -27.21
C LYS A 284 -20.44 -21.08 -27.71
N SER A 285 -20.26 -19.78 -27.46
CA SER A 285 -21.17 -18.73 -27.94
C SER A 285 -21.29 -18.73 -29.47
N LYS A 286 -20.17 -18.90 -30.20
CA LYS A 286 -20.18 -19.01 -31.66
C LYS A 286 -20.90 -20.28 -32.17
N LEU A 287 -20.86 -21.38 -31.43
CA LEU A 287 -21.58 -22.61 -31.78
C LEU A 287 -23.08 -22.51 -31.50
N GLU A 288 -23.47 -21.75 -30.48
CA GLU A 288 -24.88 -21.48 -30.14
C GLU A 288 -25.52 -20.54 -31.18
N SER A 289 -24.79 -19.52 -31.64
CA SER A 289 -25.27 -18.60 -32.70
C SER A 289 -25.40 -19.25 -34.09
N ILE A 290 -24.76 -20.40 -34.32
CA ILE A 290 -24.88 -21.17 -35.58
C ILE A 290 -26.06 -22.15 -35.52
N LYS A 291 -26.54 -22.49 -34.32
CA LYS A 291 -27.62 -23.47 -34.10
C LYS A 291 -29.00 -22.85 -33.91
N GLY A 292 -29.09 -21.56 -33.55
CA GLY A 292 -30.34 -20.79 -33.50
C GLY A 292 -30.55 -20.02 -34.79
#